data_AF-A0A841E5R0-F1
#
_entry.id   AF-A0A841E5R0-F1
#
_cell.length_a   1.000
_cell.length_b   1.000
_cell.length_c   1.000
_cell.angle_alpha   90.00
_cell.angle_beta   90.00
_cell.angle_gamma   90.00
#
_symmetry.space_group_name_H-M   'P 1'
#
loop_
_entity.id
_entity.type
_entity.pdbx_description
1 polymer ?
#
loop_
_entity_poly.entity_id
_entity_poly.type
_entity_poly.pdbx_seq_one_letter_code
_entity_poly.pdbx_strand_id
1 'polypeptide(L)'
;MTSGQDGFRGWYVNFQEPFRRVPGGFETLDHDLDLKVPADDLTGYRWKDTEEFEARAAREELSASAVRAVRVEAGRVAAMLDAGTTWWDQSWLDWRAPESWEHRESTRR
;
A
#
# COMPACT_ATOMS: atom_id res chain seq x y z
N MET A 1 -30.41 14.88 -2.82
CA MET A 1 -28.96 15.10 -2.69
C MET A 1 -28.37 13.81 -2.13
N THR A 2 -27.80 12.97 -2.98
CA THR A 2 -27.10 11.76 -2.54
C THR A 2 -25.74 12.18 -2.01
N SER A 3 -25.55 12.08 -0.69
CA SER A 3 -24.26 12.29 -0.03
C SER A 3 -23.20 11.39 -0.69
N GLY A 4 -22.11 11.99 -1.15
CA GLY A 4 -21.07 11.31 -1.92
C GLY A 4 -20.13 10.50 -1.03
N GLN A 5 -20.23 9.17 -1.07
CA GLN A 5 -19.16 8.19 -0.87
C GLN A 5 -18.13 8.43 0.28
N ASP A 6 -18.61 8.69 1.50
CA ASP A 6 -17.83 8.70 2.77
C ASP A 6 -17.67 7.28 3.37
N GLY A 7 -17.39 6.28 2.54
CA GLY A 7 -17.31 4.88 2.95
C GLY A 7 -15.92 4.27 2.77
N PHE A 8 -15.63 3.23 3.54
CA PHE A 8 -14.47 2.37 3.30
C PHE A 8 -14.56 1.76 1.89
N ARG A 9 -13.51 1.93 1.08
CA ARG A 9 -13.49 1.50 -0.33
C ARG A 9 -12.66 0.25 -0.59
N GLY A 10 -11.88 -0.19 0.38
CA GLY A 10 -10.99 -1.33 0.26
C GLY A 10 -9.61 -1.05 0.84
N TRP A 11 -8.76 -2.08 0.80
CA TRP A 11 -7.36 -2.00 1.19
C TRP A 11 -6.47 -1.72 -0.01
N TYR A 12 -5.39 -1.00 0.23
CA TYR A 12 -4.31 -0.77 -0.72
C TYR A 12 -3.01 -1.28 -0.11
N VAL A 13 -2.37 -2.25 -0.76
CA VAL A 13 -1.06 -2.74 -0.36
C VAL A 13 -0.04 -2.11 -1.30
N ASN A 14 0.83 -1.30 -0.72
CA ASN A 14 1.92 -0.60 -1.40
C ASN A 14 3.23 -1.36 -1.19
N PHE A 15 3.85 -1.90 -2.23
CA PHE A 15 5.17 -2.52 -2.09
C PHE A 15 6.26 -1.44 -2.16
N GLN A 16 6.98 -1.27 -1.06
CA GLN A 16 7.96 -0.20 -0.86
C GLN A 16 9.14 -0.70 -0.02
N GLU A 17 10.20 0.10 0.08
CA GLU A 17 11.29 -0.20 1.00
C GLU A 17 10.82 -0.26 2.46
N PRO A 18 11.43 -1.11 3.30
CA PRO A 18 11.18 -1.08 4.73
C PRO A 18 11.40 0.32 5.30
N PHE A 19 10.47 0.78 6.14
CA PHE A 19 10.57 2.11 6.74
C PHE A 19 11.85 2.27 7.56
N ARG A 20 12.58 3.36 7.28
CA ARG A 20 13.71 3.82 8.08
C ARG A 20 13.28 4.99 8.95
N ARG A 21 13.43 4.86 10.28
CA ARG A 21 13.19 5.97 11.21
C ARG A 21 14.27 7.04 11.05
N VAL A 22 13.86 8.30 10.94
CA VAL A 22 14.73 9.47 10.88
C VAL A 22 14.24 10.55 11.85
N PRO A 23 15.08 11.54 12.22
CA PRO A 23 14.60 12.68 13.00
C PRO A 23 13.42 13.36 12.30
N GLY A 24 12.26 13.36 12.96
CA GLY A 24 11.04 14.00 12.45
C GLY A 24 10.15 13.12 11.56
N GLY A 25 10.47 11.84 11.32
CA GLY A 25 9.59 10.99 10.54
C GLY A 25 10.15 9.63 10.12
N PHE A 26 9.69 9.18 8.95
CA PHE A 26 10.10 7.94 8.31
C PHE A 26 10.45 8.20 6.86
N GLU A 27 11.42 7.46 6.36
CA GLU A 27 11.75 7.39 4.94
C GLU A 27 11.43 6.00 4.40
N THR A 28 11.00 5.94 3.15
CA THR A 28 10.77 4.74 2.36
C THR A 28 10.88 5.14 0.88
N LEU A 29 10.90 4.16 -0.01
CA LEU A 29 10.87 4.36 -1.45
C LEU A 29 9.83 3.43 -2.06
N ASP A 30 8.98 4.01 -2.92
CA ASP A 30 7.98 3.27 -3.66
C ASP A 30 8.59 2.40 -4.76
N HIS A 31 8.05 1.18 -4.92
CA HIS A 31 8.48 0.23 -5.96
C HIS A 31 7.40 0.01 -7.03
N ASP A 32 6.42 0.90 -7.14
CA ASP A 32 5.23 0.93 -8.02
C ASP A 32 4.29 -0.27 -7.95
N LEU A 33 4.77 -1.48 -7.66
CA LEU A 33 3.92 -2.64 -7.60
C LEU A 33 2.93 -2.49 -6.44
N ASP A 34 1.66 -2.75 -6.74
CA ASP A 34 0.57 -2.56 -5.78
C ASP A 34 -0.49 -3.68 -5.86
N LEU A 35 -1.21 -3.86 -4.76
CA LEU A 35 -2.46 -4.64 -4.73
C LEU A 35 -3.62 -3.78 -4.22
N LYS A 36 -4.77 -3.92 -4.87
CA LYS A 36 -6.06 -3.39 -4.40
C LYS A 36 -6.96 -4.54 -3.94
N VAL A 37 -7.50 -4.43 -2.74
CA VAL A 37 -8.52 -5.36 -2.20
C VAL A 37 -9.83 -4.58 -2.03
N PRO A 38 -10.76 -4.64 -2.99
CA PRO A 38 -11.99 -3.84 -2.96
C PRO A 38 -12.89 -4.19 -1.76
N ALA A 39 -13.59 -3.21 -1.19
CA ALA A 39 -14.53 -3.46 -0.08
C ALA A 39 -15.75 -4.29 -0.49
N ASP A 40 -16.14 -4.22 -1.76
CA ASP A 40 -17.26 -4.95 -2.35
C ASP A 40 -16.90 -6.38 -2.81
N ASP A 41 -15.61 -6.72 -2.79
CA ASP A 41 -15.10 -8.04 -3.16
C ASP A 41 -13.95 -8.45 -2.24
N LEU A 42 -14.30 -9.00 -1.08
CA LEU A 42 -13.35 -9.53 -0.10
C LEU A 42 -12.76 -10.89 -0.51
N THR A 43 -13.21 -11.46 -1.62
CA THR A 43 -12.74 -12.75 -2.13
C THR A 43 -11.63 -12.62 -3.15
N GLY A 44 -11.29 -11.40 -3.57
CA GLY A 44 -10.29 -11.14 -4.59
C GLY A 44 -9.44 -9.91 -4.33
N TYR A 45 -8.29 -9.88 -4.99
CA TYR A 45 -7.43 -8.70 -5.11
C TYR A 45 -7.09 -8.42 -6.57
N ARG A 46 -6.69 -7.18 -6.86
CA ARG A 46 -6.27 -6.75 -8.19
C ARG A 46 -4.85 -6.24 -8.13
N TRP A 47 -3.99 -6.79 -8.99
CA TRP A 47 -2.69 -6.21 -9.26
C TRP A 47 -2.83 -4.83 -9.90
N LYS A 48 -1.96 -3.90 -9.53
CA LYS A 48 -1.86 -2.57 -10.10
C LYS A 48 -0.40 -2.25 -10.40
N ASP A 49 -0.20 -1.50 -11.49
CA ASP A 49 1.09 -0.98 -11.95
C ASP A 49 2.17 -2.05 -12.21
N THR A 50 1.75 -3.28 -12.48
CA THR A 50 2.65 -4.39 -12.85
C THR A 50 3.51 -4.03 -14.06
N GLU A 51 2.93 -3.33 -15.05
CA GLU A 51 3.66 -2.91 -16.25
C GLU A 51 4.72 -1.84 -15.94
N GLU A 52 4.43 -0.92 -15.02
CA GLU A 52 5.36 0.13 -14.61
C GLU A 52 6.53 -0.46 -13.82
N PHE A 53 6.24 -1.32 -12.85
CA PHE A 53 7.25 -2.08 -12.11
C PHE A 53 8.16 -2.89 -13.04
N GLU A 54 7.59 -3.67 -13.97
CA GLU A 54 8.36 -4.47 -14.91
C GLU A 54 9.18 -3.59 -15.87
N ALA A 55 8.64 -2.43 -16.29
CA ALA A 55 9.36 -1.51 -17.15
C ALA A 55 10.54 -0.82 -16.43
N ARG A 56 10.42 -0.47 -15.14
CA ARG A 56 11.54 0.05 -14.35
C ARG A 56 12.57 -1.02 -14.02
N ALA A 57 12.12 -2.25 -13.76
CA ALA A 57 13.01 -3.39 -13.58
C ALA A 57 13.85 -3.64 -14.85
N ALA A 58 13.23 -3.61 -16.03
CA ALA A 58 13.91 -3.77 -17.31
C ALA A 58 14.87 -2.62 -17.65
N ARG A 59 14.60 -1.42 -17.16
CA ARG A 59 15.46 -0.23 -17.31
C ARG A 59 16.55 -0.12 -16.24
N GLU A 60 16.64 -1.10 -15.32
CA GLU A 60 17.58 -1.10 -14.18
C GLU A 60 17.43 0.12 -13.25
N GLU A 61 16.26 0.76 -13.25
CA GLU A 61 15.94 1.87 -12.34
C GLU A 61 15.67 1.39 -10.91
N LEU A 62 15.42 0.08 -10.75
CA LEU A 62 15.41 -0.65 -9.48
C LEU A 62 16.56 -1.65 -9.47
N SER A 63 17.24 -1.79 -8.34
CA SER A 63 18.30 -2.80 -8.21
C SER A 63 17.72 -4.22 -8.41
N ALA A 64 18.47 -5.12 -9.04
CA ALA A 64 18.04 -6.50 -9.24
C ALA A 64 17.67 -7.22 -7.92
N SER A 65 18.34 -6.85 -6.81
CA SER A 65 17.99 -7.32 -5.48
C SER A 65 16.65 -6.78 -4.98
N ALA A 66 16.35 -5.51 -5.24
CA ALA A 66 15.06 -4.91 -4.87
C ALA A 66 13.92 -5.54 -5.67
N VAL A 67 14.08 -5.67 -7.00
CA VAL A 67 13.09 -6.34 -7.87
C VAL A 67 12.78 -7.76 -7.37
N ARG A 68 13.82 -8.54 -7.04
CA ARG A 68 13.64 -9.89 -6.49
C ARG A 68 12.90 -9.86 -5.15
N ALA A 69 13.28 -8.96 -4.24
CA ALA A 69 12.64 -8.85 -2.92
C ALA A 69 11.16 -8.47 -3.04
N VAL A 70 10.82 -7.52 -3.92
CA VAL A 70 9.44 -7.11 -4.20
C VAL A 70 8.63 -8.28 -4.72
N ARG A 71 9.13 -9.04 -5.71
CA ARG A 71 8.42 -10.22 -6.24
C ARG A 71 8.16 -11.29 -5.18
N VAL A 72 9.15 -11.56 -4.32
CA VAL A 72 9.00 -12.54 -3.22
C VAL A 72 7.94 -12.07 -2.24
N GLU A 73 8.01 -10.81 -1.80
CA GLU A 73 7.07 -10.27 -0.83
C GLU A 73 5.67 -10.15 -1.41
N ALA A 74 5.53 -9.71 -2.66
CA ALA A 74 4.26 -9.64 -3.35
C ALA A 74 3.60 -11.02 -3.49
N GLY A 75 4.39 -12.05 -3.81
CA GLY A 75 3.91 -13.44 -3.79
C GLY A 75 3.45 -13.89 -2.41
N ARG A 76 4.16 -13.51 -1.34
CA ARG A 76 3.79 -13.82 0.04
C ARG A 76 2.45 -13.17 0.43
N VAL A 77 2.28 -11.89 0.09
CA VAL A 77 1.04 -11.14 0.35
C VAL A 77 -0.13 -11.71 -0.45
N ALA A 78 0.08 -11.98 -1.75
CA ALA A 78 -0.91 -12.63 -2.60
C ALA A 78 -1.38 -13.97 -2.00
N ALA A 79 -0.45 -14.81 -1.58
CA ALA A 79 -0.78 -16.10 -0.94
C ALA A 79 -1.54 -15.94 0.39
N MET A 80 -1.24 -14.90 1.18
CA MET A 80 -2.02 -14.60 2.37
C MET A 80 -3.46 -14.24 2.03
N LEU A 81 -3.65 -13.38 1.03
CA LEU A 81 -4.98 -12.96 0.56
C LEU A 81 -5.76 -14.14 -0.03
N ASP A 82 -5.14 -14.99 -0.84
CA ASP A 82 -5.74 -16.21 -1.38
C ASP A 82 -6.19 -17.17 -0.27
N ALA A 83 -5.47 -17.20 0.85
CA ALA A 83 -5.83 -17.99 2.04
C ALA A 83 -6.87 -17.32 2.95
N GLY A 84 -7.35 -16.11 2.62
CA GLY A 84 -8.26 -15.34 3.46
C GLY A 84 -7.62 -14.82 4.76
N THR A 85 -6.29 -14.69 4.77
CA THR A 85 -5.52 -14.21 5.92
C THR A 85 -4.89 -12.85 5.64
N THR A 86 -4.72 -12.03 6.67
CA THR A 86 -4.06 -10.72 6.57
C THR A 86 -3.19 -10.49 7.81
N TRP A 87 -2.13 -9.69 7.69
CA TRP A 87 -1.31 -9.31 8.85
C TRP A 87 -1.82 -8.04 9.54
N TRP A 88 -2.74 -7.32 8.90
CA TRP A 88 -3.36 -6.12 9.45
C TRP A 88 -4.66 -6.47 10.17
N ASP A 89 -5.00 -5.62 11.13
CA ASP A 89 -6.17 -5.78 11.98
C ASP A 89 -7.43 -5.23 11.28
N GLN A 90 -8.56 -5.94 11.36
CA GLN A 90 -9.82 -5.48 10.80
C GLN A 90 -10.44 -4.32 11.59
N SER A 91 -9.99 -4.07 12.83
CA SER A 91 -10.43 -2.91 13.64
C SER A 91 -10.09 -1.56 13.01
N TRP A 92 -9.20 -1.51 12.03
CA TRP A 92 -8.96 -0.31 11.21
C TRP A 92 -10.21 0.15 10.44
N LEU A 93 -11.20 -0.74 10.20
CA LEU A 93 -12.48 -0.37 9.60
C LEU A 93 -13.32 0.56 10.48
N ASP A 94 -13.14 0.46 11.80
CA ASP A 94 -13.85 1.27 12.80
C ASP A 94 -13.09 2.55 13.15
N TRP A 95 -11.86 2.71 12.66
CA TRP A 95 -11.03 3.86 12.98
C TRP A 95 -11.66 5.16 12.46
N ARG A 96 -11.62 6.18 13.31
CA ARG A 96 -11.96 7.56 12.98
C ARG A 96 -10.85 8.48 13.45
N ALA A 97 -10.50 9.47 12.63
CA ALA A 97 -9.59 10.53 13.03
C ALA A 97 -10.20 11.30 14.21
N PRO A 98 -9.44 11.58 15.28
CA PRO A 98 -9.90 12.45 16.36
C PRO A 98 -10.29 13.83 15.82
N GLU A 99 -11.41 14.38 16.27
CA GLU A 99 -11.91 15.69 15.82
C GLU A 99 -10.92 16.83 16.10
N SER A 100 -10.05 16.67 17.09
CA SER A 100 -9.02 17.65 17.46
C SER A 100 -7.80 17.65 16.53
N TRP A 101 -7.76 16.79 15.50
CA TRP A 101 -6.65 16.77 14.54
C TRP A 101 -6.81 17.91 13.54
N GLU A 102 -6.06 18.98 13.76
CA GLU A 102 -5.97 20.10 12.84
C GLU A 102 -5.04 19.78 11.67
N HIS A 103 -5.38 20.33 10.49
CA HIS A 103 -4.50 20.27 9.33
C HIS A 103 -3.18 20.98 9.63
N ARG A 104 -2.07 20.26 9.49
CA ARG A 104 -0.73 20.83 9.59
C ARG A 104 -0.26 21.20 8.18
N GLU A 105 -0.05 22.48 7.92
CA GLU A 105 0.66 22.87 6.70
C GLU A 105 2.15 22.46 6.80
N SER A 106 2.64 21.85 5.72
CA SER A 106 4.05 21.54 5.54
C SER A 106 4.83 22.85 5.46
N THR A 107 5.62 23.17 6.48
CA THR A 107 6.63 24.22 6.34
C THR A 107 7.72 23.69 5.41
N ARG A 108 7.77 24.20 4.18
CA ARG A 108 8.93 23.96 3.29
C ARG A 108 10.19 24.36 4.05
N ARG A 109 11.07 23.39 4.27
CA ARG A 109 12.49 23.66 4.55
C ARG A 109 13.26 23.53 3.26
#